data_AF-A0A932QRA9-F1
#
_entry.id   AF-A0A932QRA9-F1
#
_cell.length_a   1.000
_cell.length_b   1.000
_cell.length_c   1.000
_cell.angle_alpha   90.00
_cell.angle_beta   90.00
_cell.angle_gamma   90.00
#
_symmetry.space_group_name_H-M   'P 1'
#
loop_
_entity.id
_entity.type
_entity.pdbx_description
1 polymer ?
#
loop_
_entity_poly.entity_id
_entity_poly.type
_entity_poly.pdbx_seq_one_letter_code
_entity_poly.pdbx_strand_id
1 'polypeptide(L)'
;MDSTLGRSVFCPKNGVHLTFDVVLQTPYGATVVPFKAVSADHKLENNEIKPGNVGHDRIQQAGADESIGEAIRKWYGLPKGDFEKIGIEAVFQHKKLPSGKKNTRLTICPISAKMRGGRTYHLTQHHRPLSIDKDYISLFWKNQYRASCKLKSKDQIRWAMDQIAIVVADNLGKDNKNIHEADILRVSGALSVFGVQLGPYRTNGYDCEHSKFEFHKYPPYFCPVEIKKDSKGFKYQEKKYFPLPRAVVLCLEHNHKKIPEHIDVIELQAFDNILDSTL
;
A
#
# COMPACT_ATOMS: atom_id res chain seq x y z
N MET A 1 0.49 7.15 26.64
CA MET A 1 0.16 6.01 25.77
C MET A 1 -0.08 4.85 26.70
N ASP A 2 -1.32 4.38 26.84
CA ASP A 2 -1.59 3.12 27.55
C ASP A 2 -1.94 2.08 26.49
N SER A 3 -0.90 1.60 25.82
CA SER A 3 -1.01 0.43 24.96
C SER A 3 -1.02 -0.79 25.86
N THR A 4 -2.17 -1.11 26.43
CA THR A 4 -2.43 -2.45 26.97
C THR A 4 -2.53 -3.44 25.81
N LEU A 5 -1.40 -3.65 25.11
CA LEU A 5 -1.13 -4.86 24.35
C LEU A 5 -1.12 -5.99 25.37
N GLY A 6 -2.27 -6.66 25.50
CA GLY A 6 -2.53 -7.67 26.51
C GLY A 6 -1.38 -8.66 26.66
N ARG A 7 -1.09 -9.02 27.92
CA ARG A 7 -0.08 -10.01 28.33
C ARG A 7 -0.11 -11.32 27.53
N SER A 8 -1.22 -11.66 26.89
CA SER A 8 -1.42 -12.93 26.16
C SER A 8 -0.82 -12.99 24.76
N VAL A 9 -0.43 -11.87 24.14
CA VAL A 9 -0.05 -11.85 22.71
C VAL A 9 1.44 -12.23 22.50
N PHE A 10 2.30 -12.05 23.50
CA PHE A 10 3.77 -12.10 23.32
C PHE A 10 4.48 -13.27 24.01
N CYS A 11 3.80 -14.40 24.25
CA CYS A 11 4.43 -15.54 24.92
C CYS A 11 4.84 -16.63 23.91
N PRO A 12 6.08 -16.64 23.37
CA PRO A 12 6.56 -17.79 22.63
C PRO A 12 6.81 -18.93 23.62
N LYS A 13 6.00 -19.97 23.54
CA LYS A 13 6.40 -21.29 24.07
C LYS A 13 7.59 -21.74 23.24
N ASN A 14 8.77 -21.78 23.87
CA ASN A 14 10.06 -22.22 23.36
C ASN A 14 10.86 -21.11 22.67
N GLY A 15 12.00 -20.78 23.27
CA GLY A 15 12.83 -19.62 23.00
C GLY A 15 13.31 -19.47 21.56
N VAL A 16 13.79 -18.24 21.29
CA VAL A 16 14.35 -17.71 20.05
C VAL A 16 13.31 -17.12 19.08
N HIS A 17 12.69 -16.00 19.49
CA HIS A 17 12.49 -14.82 18.64
C HIS A 17 12.34 -13.59 19.56
N LEU A 18 13.45 -12.88 19.80
CA LEU A 18 13.53 -11.76 20.76
C LEU A 18 12.94 -10.45 20.21
N THR A 19 12.81 -10.36 18.88
CA THR A 19 12.28 -9.17 18.19
C THR A 19 11.53 -9.55 16.91
N PHE A 20 10.50 -8.78 16.58
CA PHE A 20 9.76 -8.90 15.33
C PHE A 20 9.78 -7.58 14.56
N ASP A 21 9.93 -7.64 13.23
CA ASP A 21 9.70 -6.47 12.40
C ASP A 21 8.22 -6.07 12.49
N VAL A 22 7.98 -4.78 12.63
CA VAL A 22 6.63 -4.23 12.67
C VAL A 22 6.21 -3.83 11.28
N VAL A 23 5.01 -4.27 10.92
CA VAL A 23 4.29 -3.85 9.73
C VAL A 23 3.11 -3.01 10.21
N LEU A 24 2.89 -1.87 9.56
CA LEU A 24 1.70 -1.07 9.80
C LEU A 24 0.70 -1.33 8.68
N GLN A 25 -0.51 -1.75 9.04
CA GLN A 25 -1.64 -1.73 8.12
C GLN A 25 -2.07 -0.28 7.91
N THR A 26 -2.02 0.17 6.66
CA THR A 26 -2.42 1.52 6.25
C THR A 26 -3.68 1.45 5.39
N PRO A 27 -4.31 2.59 5.07
CA PRO A 27 -5.40 2.64 4.10
C PRO A 27 -5.04 2.07 2.72
N TYR A 28 -3.77 2.14 2.33
CA TYR A 28 -3.24 1.54 1.10
C TYR A 28 -3.04 0.04 1.19
N GLY A 29 -3.00 -0.54 2.39
CA GLY A 29 -2.47 -1.87 2.64
C GLY A 29 -1.34 -1.84 3.63
N ALA A 30 -0.82 -3.01 3.98
CA ALA A 30 0.30 -3.08 4.89
C ALA A 30 1.60 -2.52 4.26
N THR A 31 2.41 -1.90 5.12
CA THR A 31 3.71 -1.32 4.75
C THR A 31 4.74 -1.62 5.83
N VAL A 32 6.01 -1.70 5.42
CA VAL A 32 7.11 -1.83 6.37
C VAL A 32 7.32 -0.49 7.04
N VAL A 33 7.44 -0.50 8.36
CA VAL A 33 7.72 0.69 9.15
C VAL A 33 8.99 0.46 9.99
N PRO A 34 9.79 1.50 10.27
CA PRO A 34 11.07 1.37 10.99
C PRO A 34 10.86 1.21 12.51
N PHE A 35 10.03 0.26 12.90
CA PHE A 35 9.78 -0.12 14.29
C PHE A 35 10.04 -1.61 14.49
N LYS A 36 10.44 -1.97 15.70
CA LYS A 36 10.56 -3.37 16.14
C LYS A 36 9.69 -3.61 17.36
N ALA A 37 9.05 -4.77 17.40
CA ALA A 37 8.39 -5.26 18.58
C ALA A 37 9.37 -6.09 19.39
N VAL A 38 9.49 -5.81 20.69
CA VAL A 38 10.39 -6.48 21.63
C VAL A 38 9.58 -7.24 22.69
N SER A 39 10.15 -8.29 23.27
CA SER A 39 9.52 -8.99 24.40
C SER A 39 9.59 -8.14 25.68
N ALA A 40 8.83 -8.50 26.72
CA ALA A 40 8.65 -7.69 27.92
C ALA A 40 9.96 -7.44 28.72
N ASP A 41 10.93 -8.31 28.54
CA ASP A 41 12.21 -8.43 29.22
C ASP A 41 13.40 -7.90 28.40
N HIS A 42 13.14 -7.32 27.22
CA HIS A 42 14.17 -6.81 26.31
C HIS A 42 13.85 -5.40 25.82
N LYS A 43 14.89 -4.60 25.59
CA LYS A 43 14.81 -3.28 24.96
C LYS A 43 15.76 -3.19 23.76
N LEU A 44 15.48 -2.26 22.86
CA LEU A 44 16.35 -1.86 21.76
C LEU A 44 17.18 -0.65 22.20
N GLU A 45 18.50 -0.75 22.07
CA GLU A 45 19.45 0.32 22.38
C GLU A 45 20.47 0.36 21.24
N ASN A 46 20.59 1.48 20.52
CA ASN A 46 21.44 1.60 19.31
C ASN A 46 21.16 0.51 18.26
N ASN A 47 19.88 0.14 18.05
CA ASN A 47 19.46 -0.99 17.19
C ASN A 47 19.93 -2.38 17.66
N GLU A 48 20.54 -2.48 18.84
CA GLU A 48 20.94 -3.74 19.46
C GLU A 48 19.95 -4.15 20.56
N ILE A 49 19.74 -5.45 20.70
CA ILE A 49 18.82 -6.01 21.70
C ILE A 49 19.59 -6.17 23.01
N LYS A 50 19.13 -5.52 24.06
CA LYS A 50 19.69 -5.66 25.42
C LYS A 50 18.62 -6.16 26.39
N PRO A 51 18.99 -7.03 27.35
CA PRO A 51 18.11 -7.34 28.48
C PRO A 51 17.72 -6.04 29.19
N GLY A 52 16.44 -5.89 29.49
CA GLY A 52 15.92 -4.71 30.15
C GLY A 52 14.40 -4.65 30.13
N ASN A 53 13.81 -4.18 31.21
CA ASN A 53 12.36 -4.03 31.29
C ASN A 53 11.93 -2.86 30.41
N VAL A 54 11.25 -3.18 29.31
CA VAL A 54 10.41 -2.20 28.64
C VAL A 54 9.13 -2.06 29.45
N GLY A 55 8.80 -0.82 29.85
CA GLY A 55 7.55 -0.52 30.53
C GLY A 55 6.33 -0.77 29.64
N HIS A 56 5.54 0.27 29.38
CA HIS A 56 4.30 0.14 28.60
C HIS A 56 4.52 -0.04 27.08
N ASP A 57 5.69 0.35 26.56
CA ASP A 57 5.94 0.45 25.12
C ASP A 57 6.77 -0.72 24.57
N ARG A 58 6.06 -1.72 24.07
CA ARG A 58 6.64 -2.94 23.44
C ARG A 58 7.00 -2.75 21.97
N ILE A 59 6.60 -1.64 21.36
CA ILE A 59 6.96 -1.25 19.99
C ILE A 59 7.97 -0.12 20.11
N GLN A 60 9.17 -0.34 19.61
CA GLN A 60 10.28 0.60 19.73
C GLN A 60 10.72 1.12 18.37
N GLN A 61 11.20 2.38 18.37
CA GLN A 61 11.78 3.00 17.19
C GLN A 61 13.06 2.26 16.82
N ALA A 62 13.15 1.79 15.57
CA ALA A 62 14.30 1.09 15.02
C ALA A 62 14.79 1.86 13.77
N GLY A 63 15.10 3.15 13.98
CA GLY A 63 15.35 4.12 12.90
C GLY A 63 14.13 4.97 12.51
N ALA A 64 13.05 4.93 13.29
CA ALA A 64 11.92 5.84 13.13
C ALA A 64 12.21 7.21 13.78
N ASP A 65 11.93 8.29 13.07
CA ASP A 65 12.01 9.66 13.61
C ASP A 65 10.76 10.07 14.41
N GLU A 66 9.75 9.19 14.49
CA GLU A 66 8.44 9.48 15.06
C GLU A 66 7.89 8.31 15.88
N SER A 67 6.89 8.59 16.72
CA SER A 67 6.18 7.53 17.45
C SER A 67 5.27 6.73 16.52
N ILE A 68 4.93 5.49 16.88
CA ILE A 68 3.98 4.67 16.12
C ILE A 68 2.60 5.34 16.00
N GLY A 69 2.20 6.11 17.02
CA GLY A 69 0.96 6.90 16.98
C GLY A 69 1.01 8.00 15.92
N GLU A 70 2.12 8.70 15.80
CA GLU A 70 2.32 9.73 14.77
C GLU A 70 2.37 9.11 13.36
N ALA A 71 3.00 7.93 13.21
CA ALA A 71 2.95 7.18 11.96
C ALA A 71 1.50 6.82 11.58
N ILE A 72 0.68 6.31 12.52
CA ILE A 72 -0.75 6.05 12.31
C ILE A 72 -1.48 7.33 11.91
N ARG A 73 -1.22 8.44 12.60
CA ARG A 73 -1.82 9.75 12.30
C ARG A 73 -1.58 10.15 10.85
N LYS A 74 -0.33 10.06 10.40
CA LYS A 74 0.08 10.40 9.03
C LYS A 74 -0.57 9.47 8.02
N TRP A 75 -0.44 8.15 8.18
CA TRP A 75 -0.99 7.16 7.23
C TRP A 75 -2.51 7.25 7.05
N TYR A 76 -3.24 7.60 8.10
CA TYR A 76 -4.70 7.72 8.05
C TYR A 76 -5.19 9.14 7.78
N GLY A 77 -4.29 10.11 7.56
CA GLY A 77 -4.64 11.52 7.31
C GLY A 77 -5.45 12.13 8.46
N LEU A 78 -5.09 11.80 9.70
CA LEU A 78 -5.75 12.30 10.91
C LEU A 78 -5.22 13.71 11.26
N PRO A 79 -6.05 14.58 11.87
CA PRO A 79 -5.63 15.93 12.26
C PRO A 79 -4.47 15.88 13.26
N LYS A 80 -3.66 16.96 13.29
CA LYS A 80 -2.59 17.13 14.28
C LYS A 80 -3.19 17.24 15.70
N GLY A 81 -2.44 16.78 16.69
CA GLY A 81 -2.81 16.81 18.11
C GLY A 81 -2.61 15.46 18.79
N ASP A 82 -2.78 15.43 20.10
CA ASP A 82 -2.55 14.22 20.89
C ASP A 82 -3.72 13.24 20.79
N PHE A 83 -3.38 11.95 20.77
CA PHE A 83 -4.38 10.90 20.96
C PHE A 83 -4.74 10.77 22.45
N GLU A 84 -6.04 10.64 22.71
CA GLU A 84 -6.53 10.11 23.98
C GLU A 84 -6.39 8.58 23.99
N LYS A 85 -6.77 7.92 22.88
CA LYS A 85 -6.71 6.46 22.73
C LYS A 85 -6.56 6.07 21.26
N ILE A 86 -5.76 5.03 20.99
CA ILE A 86 -5.72 4.36 19.69
C ILE A 86 -6.14 2.91 19.92
N GLY A 87 -7.18 2.46 19.21
CA GLY A 87 -7.55 1.06 19.15
C GLY A 87 -6.72 0.36 18.08
N ILE A 88 -6.03 -0.72 18.46
CA ILE A 88 -5.22 -1.54 17.56
C ILE A 88 -5.57 -3.01 17.71
N GLU A 89 -5.53 -3.74 16.60
CA GLU A 89 -5.40 -5.18 16.56
C GLU A 89 -3.97 -5.54 16.18
N ALA A 90 -3.44 -6.62 16.74
CA ALA A 90 -2.07 -7.06 16.48
C ALA A 90 -2.08 -8.52 16.02
N VAL A 91 -1.52 -8.78 14.84
CA VAL A 91 -1.54 -10.10 14.20
C VAL A 91 -0.11 -10.54 13.88
N PHE A 92 0.28 -11.73 14.36
CA PHE A 92 1.53 -12.35 13.93
C PHE A 92 1.36 -13.01 12.57
N GLN A 93 2.19 -12.61 11.63
CA GLN A 93 2.28 -13.24 10.32
C GLN A 93 3.55 -14.07 10.26
N HIS A 94 3.38 -15.39 10.11
CA HIS A 94 4.49 -16.32 9.96
C HIS A 94 4.69 -16.64 8.47
N LYS A 95 5.85 -16.31 7.93
CA LYS A 95 6.24 -16.67 6.57
C LYS A 95 7.32 -17.75 6.59
N LYS A 96 7.15 -18.81 5.81
CA LYS A 96 8.25 -19.72 5.49
C LYS A 96 9.01 -19.16 4.27
N LEU A 97 10.28 -18.82 4.44
CA LEU A 97 11.15 -18.39 3.35
C LEU A 97 11.51 -19.59 2.45
N PRO A 98 11.91 -19.38 1.18
CA PRO A 98 12.38 -20.45 0.30
C PRO A 98 13.55 -21.27 0.90
N SER A 99 14.34 -20.64 1.77
CA SER A 99 15.42 -21.27 2.54
C SER A 99 14.94 -22.18 3.69
N GLY A 100 13.63 -22.32 3.90
CA GLY A 100 13.02 -23.06 5.01
C GLY A 100 12.95 -22.28 6.33
N LYS A 101 13.64 -21.14 6.47
CA LYS A 101 13.59 -20.28 7.66
C LYS A 101 12.21 -19.62 7.83
N LYS A 102 11.73 -19.53 9.07
CA LYS A 102 10.53 -18.74 9.40
C LYS A 102 10.92 -17.27 9.59
N ASN A 103 10.25 -16.37 8.87
CA ASN A 103 10.26 -14.94 9.15
C ASN A 103 8.91 -14.57 9.75
N THR A 104 8.91 -14.08 11.00
CA THR A 104 7.70 -13.66 11.71
C THR A 104 7.66 -12.14 11.77
N ARG A 105 6.53 -11.55 11.40
CA ARG A 105 6.28 -10.11 11.48
C ARG A 105 5.08 -9.84 12.37
N LEU A 106 5.10 -8.72 13.09
CA LEU A 106 3.94 -8.22 13.82
C LEU A 106 3.23 -7.18 12.96
N THR A 107 2.01 -7.47 12.53
CA THR A 107 1.17 -6.49 11.84
C THR A 107 0.31 -5.76 12.85
N ILE A 108 0.45 -4.44 12.89
CA ILE A 108 -0.41 -3.54 13.66
C ILE A 108 -1.52 -3.04 12.74
N CYS A 109 -2.75 -3.29 13.15
CA CYS A 109 -3.97 -2.93 12.45
C CYS A 109 -4.73 -1.87 13.27
N PRO A 110 -4.55 -0.57 13.00
CA PRO A 110 -5.34 0.47 13.64
C PRO A 110 -6.82 0.32 13.27
N ILE A 111 -7.69 0.26 14.27
CA ILE A 111 -9.15 0.11 14.11
C ILE A 111 -9.90 1.39 14.48
N SER A 112 -9.35 2.18 15.40
CA SER A 112 -9.93 3.47 15.79
C SER A 112 -8.88 4.41 16.39
N ALA A 113 -9.13 5.71 16.34
CA ALA A 113 -8.32 6.72 17.00
C ALA A 113 -9.21 7.82 17.60
N LYS A 114 -9.09 8.05 18.91
CA LYS A 114 -9.77 9.14 19.62
C LYS A 114 -8.77 10.26 19.89
N MET A 115 -9.04 11.45 19.36
CA MET A 115 -8.23 12.64 19.62
C MET A 115 -8.58 13.21 21.00
N ARG A 116 -7.60 13.75 21.72
CA ARG A 116 -7.82 14.42 23.01
C ARG A 116 -8.77 15.60 22.83
N GLY A 117 -9.88 15.60 23.57
CA GLY A 117 -10.92 16.64 23.48
C GLY A 117 -11.68 16.64 22.14
N GLY A 118 -11.53 15.60 21.31
CA GLY A 118 -12.10 15.53 19.97
C GLY A 118 -12.91 14.27 19.72
N ARG A 119 -13.28 14.06 18.45
CA ARG A 119 -14.05 12.88 18.02
C ARG A 119 -13.19 11.62 17.89
N THR A 120 -13.86 10.48 17.90
CA THR A 120 -13.29 9.19 17.51
C THR A 120 -13.38 9.00 15.99
N TYR A 121 -12.29 8.57 15.39
CA TYR A 121 -12.17 8.17 13.99
C TYR A 121 -12.19 6.65 13.90
N HIS A 122 -13.06 6.09 13.08
CA HIS A 122 -13.01 4.68 12.71
C HIS A 122 -12.06 4.52 11.53
N LEU A 123 -11.06 3.65 11.69
CA LEU A 123 -9.97 3.47 10.75
C LEU A 123 -10.26 2.26 9.89
N THR A 124 -10.81 2.50 8.70
CA THR A 124 -11.26 1.44 7.80
C THR A 124 -10.13 1.00 6.86
N GLN A 125 -10.02 -0.30 6.64
CA GLN A 125 -9.20 -0.87 5.58
C GLN A 125 -10.01 -0.93 4.29
N HIS A 126 -9.39 -0.56 3.18
CA HIS A 126 -10.05 -0.60 1.89
C HIS A 126 -9.63 -1.85 1.12
N HIS A 127 -10.62 -2.56 0.58
CA HIS A 127 -10.34 -3.61 -0.39
C HIS A 127 -9.76 -2.98 -1.66
N ARG A 128 -8.62 -3.50 -2.12
CA ARG A 128 -7.93 -3.07 -3.35
C ARG A 128 -7.91 -1.55 -3.56
N PRO A 129 -7.23 -0.80 -2.68
CA PRO A 129 -7.27 0.66 -2.70
C PRO A 129 -6.59 1.25 -3.95
N LEU A 130 -5.69 0.53 -4.62
CA LEU A 130 -5.01 1.02 -5.83
C LEU A 130 -5.73 0.56 -7.11
N SER A 131 -6.81 -0.21 -7.00
CA SER A 131 -7.49 -0.77 -8.17
C SER A 131 -8.44 0.21 -8.87
N ILE A 132 -8.35 0.16 -10.19
CA ILE A 132 -9.36 0.63 -11.12
C ILE A 132 -9.46 -0.38 -12.26
N ASP A 133 -10.64 -0.95 -12.44
CA ASP A 133 -11.00 -1.83 -13.55
C ASP A 133 -12.46 -1.59 -13.96
N LYS A 134 -12.89 -2.23 -15.04
CA LYS A 134 -14.24 -2.05 -15.60
C LYS A 134 -15.36 -2.37 -14.60
N ASP A 135 -15.12 -3.25 -13.63
CA ASP A 135 -16.11 -3.73 -12.66
C ASP A 135 -15.96 -3.01 -11.31
N TYR A 136 -14.81 -2.38 -11.05
CA TYR A 136 -14.48 -1.79 -9.76
C TYR A 136 -13.59 -0.55 -9.86
N ILE A 137 -14.07 0.57 -9.30
CA ILE A 137 -13.27 1.79 -9.09
C ILE A 137 -13.13 2.02 -7.59
N SER A 138 -11.90 1.99 -7.07
CA SER A 138 -11.65 2.20 -5.65
C SER A 138 -12.06 3.61 -5.19
N LEU A 139 -12.38 3.73 -3.90
CA LEU A 139 -12.68 5.04 -3.29
C LEU A 139 -11.49 6.01 -3.41
N PHE A 140 -10.27 5.49 -3.48
CA PHE A 140 -9.04 6.27 -3.61
C PHE A 140 -8.99 6.94 -4.97
N TRP A 141 -9.22 6.19 -6.06
CA TRP A 141 -9.31 6.74 -7.41
C TRP A 141 -10.44 7.76 -7.54
N LYS A 142 -11.63 7.46 -7.01
CA LYS A 142 -12.77 8.41 -7.03
C LYS A 142 -12.43 9.73 -6.33
N ASN A 143 -11.82 9.65 -5.14
CA ASN A 143 -11.44 10.84 -4.37
C ASN A 143 -10.28 11.59 -5.02
N GLN A 144 -9.31 10.86 -5.59
CA GLN A 144 -8.20 11.46 -6.30
C GLN A 144 -8.65 12.20 -7.53
N TYR A 145 -9.53 11.62 -8.35
CA TYR A 145 -10.08 12.29 -9.52
C TYR A 145 -10.78 13.60 -9.13
N ARG A 146 -11.67 13.55 -8.13
CA ARG A 146 -12.34 14.75 -7.59
C ARG A 146 -11.36 15.79 -7.07
N ALA A 147 -10.29 15.36 -6.40
CA ALA A 147 -9.24 16.26 -5.93
C ALA A 147 -8.45 16.87 -7.09
N SER A 148 -8.06 16.07 -8.08
CA SER A 148 -7.37 16.51 -9.29
C SER A 148 -8.22 17.54 -10.06
N CYS A 149 -9.53 17.34 -10.20
CA CYS A 149 -10.44 18.32 -10.82
C CYS A 149 -10.54 19.66 -10.07
N LYS A 150 -10.24 19.68 -8.77
CA LYS A 150 -10.20 20.91 -7.96
C LYS A 150 -8.83 21.58 -7.97
N LEU A 151 -7.77 20.79 -8.00
CA LEU A 151 -6.39 21.25 -7.81
C LEU A 151 -5.64 21.51 -9.11
N LYS A 152 -6.11 20.95 -10.23
CA LYS A 152 -5.47 21.05 -11.54
C LYS A 152 -6.37 21.75 -12.55
N SER A 153 -5.78 22.29 -13.61
CA SER A 153 -6.55 22.92 -14.69
C SER A 153 -7.39 21.89 -15.45
N LYS A 154 -8.52 22.32 -16.02
CA LYS A 154 -9.36 21.46 -16.86
C LYS A 154 -8.58 20.88 -18.04
N ASP A 155 -7.68 21.66 -18.62
CA ASP A 155 -6.85 21.24 -19.75
C ASP A 155 -5.86 20.14 -19.37
N GLN A 156 -5.29 20.18 -18.16
CA GLN A 156 -4.42 19.10 -17.67
C GLN A 156 -5.17 17.79 -17.45
N ILE A 157 -6.38 17.87 -16.88
CA ILE A 157 -7.22 16.68 -16.69
C ILE A 157 -7.62 16.10 -18.05
N ARG A 158 -8.10 16.95 -18.96
CA ARG A 158 -8.47 16.55 -20.31
C ARG A 158 -7.29 15.92 -21.05
N TRP A 159 -6.14 16.57 -21.05
CA TRP A 159 -4.92 16.03 -21.66
C TRP A 159 -4.58 14.65 -21.11
N ALA A 160 -4.64 14.45 -19.79
CA ALA A 160 -4.33 13.15 -19.19
C ALA A 160 -5.30 12.06 -19.65
N MET A 161 -6.60 12.36 -19.66
CA MET A 161 -7.62 11.42 -20.14
C MET A 161 -7.42 11.12 -21.64
N ASP A 162 -7.19 12.14 -22.46
CA ASP A 162 -6.95 11.99 -23.90
C ASP A 162 -5.70 11.12 -24.17
N GLN A 163 -4.62 11.32 -23.41
CA GLN A 163 -3.41 10.48 -23.55
C GLN A 163 -3.66 9.02 -23.19
N ILE A 164 -4.44 8.74 -22.15
CA ILE A 164 -4.81 7.37 -21.79
C ILE A 164 -5.68 6.77 -22.89
N ALA A 165 -6.69 7.50 -23.36
CA ALA A 165 -7.58 7.05 -24.43
C ALA A 165 -6.84 6.78 -25.74
N ILE A 166 -5.87 7.61 -26.11
CA ILE A 166 -5.01 7.39 -27.30
C ILE A 166 -4.23 6.09 -27.16
N VAL A 167 -3.58 5.85 -26.01
CA VAL A 167 -2.83 4.59 -25.81
C VAL A 167 -3.75 3.38 -25.85
N VAL A 168 -4.95 3.48 -25.31
CA VAL A 168 -5.96 2.42 -25.41
C VAL A 168 -6.34 2.19 -26.87
N ALA A 169 -6.76 3.23 -27.60
CA ALA A 169 -7.17 3.14 -29.00
C ALA A 169 -6.06 2.64 -29.93
N ASP A 170 -4.82 3.08 -29.70
CA ASP A 170 -3.64 2.63 -30.44
C ASP A 170 -3.41 1.13 -30.28
N ASN A 171 -3.90 0.48 -29.23
CA ASN A 171 -3.59 -0.91 -28.90
C ASN A 171 -4.80 -1.84 -28.89
N LEU A 172 -6.02 -1.29 -28.86
CA LEU A 172 -7.25 -2.06 -28.84
C LEU A 172 -7.45 -2.80 -30.18
N GLY A 173 -7.78 -4.09 -30.12
CA GLY A 173 -8.05 -4.91 -31.30
C GLY A 173 -6.82 -5.29 -32.13
N LYS A 174 -5.61 -4.81 -31.78
CA LYS A 174 -4.37 -5.31 -32.36
C LYS A 174 -4.10 -6.74 -31.89
N ASP A 175 -3.44 -7.53 -32.74
CA ASP A 175 -2.87 -8.80 -32.28
C ASP A 175 -1.95 -8.51 -31.10
N ASN A 176 -2.18 -9.20 -29.98
CA ASN A 176 -1.39 -9.14 -28.76
C ASN A 176 0.12 -9.27 -29.00
N LYS A 177 0.56 -9.88 -30.10
CA LYS A 177 1.98 -9.95 -30.49
C LYS A 177 2.59 -8.60 -30.86
N ASN A 178 1.78 -7.64 -31.31
CA ASN A 178 2.22 -6.37 -31.88
C ASN A 178 2.19 -5.19 -30.91
N ILE A 179 1.56 -5.36 -29.74
CA ILE A 179 1.59 -4.36 -28.68
C ILE A 179 2.94 -4.53 -27.96
N HIS A 180 3.71 -3.49 -27.68
CA HIS A 180 4.84 -3.60 -26.77
C HIS A 180 4.43 -3.12 -25.38
N GLU A 181 4.91 -3.76 -24.30
CA GLU A 181 4.63 -3.27 -22.94
C GLU A 181 5.17 -1.84 -22.73
N ALA A 182 6.20 -1.46 -23.49
CA ALA A 182 6.69 -0.08 -23.57
C ALA A 182 5.66 0.92 -24.14
N ASP A 183 4.69 0.49 -24.93
CA ASP A 183 3.62 1.38 -25.41
C ASP A 183 2.70 1.80 -24.26
N ILE A 184 2.51 0.91 -23.29
CA ILE A 184 1.72 1.19 -22.08
C ILE A 184 2.46 2.21 -21.19
N LEU A 185 3.79 2.20 -21.16
CA LEU A 185 4.57 3.20 -20.41
C LEU A 185 4.31 4.65 -20.85
N ARG A 186 3.81 4.86 -22.08
CA ARG A 186 3.44 6.20 -22.57
C ARG A 186 2.41 6.88 -21.67
N VAL A 187 1.59 6.13 -20.93
CA VAL A 187 0.60 6.71 -19.99
C VAL A 187 1.22 7.25 -18.70
N SER A 188 2.52 7.04 -18.44
CA SER A 188 3.17 7.46 -17.19
C SER A 188 2.95 8.94 -16.86
N GLY A 189 3.07 9.81 -17.87
CA GLY A 189 2.82 11.24 -17.72
C GLY A 189 1.36 11.54 -17.34
N ALA A 190 0.40 10.88 -17.99
CA ALA A 190 -1.02 11.03 -17.70
C ALA A 190 -1.39 10.49 -16.31
N LEU A 191 -0.88 9.32 -15.93
CA LEU A 191 -1.07 8.73 -14.61
C LEU A 191 -0.54 9.64 -13.48
N SER A 192 0.52 10.41 -13.73
CA SER A 192 1.06 11.36 -12.74
C SER A 192 0.08 12.50 -12.43
N VAL A 193 -0.82 12.84 -13.37
CA VAL A 193 -1.90 13.81 -13.15
C VAL A 193 -2.88 13.29 -12.09
N PHE A 194 -3.00 11.97 -11.98
CA PHE A 194 -3.82 11.26 -10.99
C PHE A 194 -3.01 10.67 -9.83
N GLY A 195 -1.81 11.20 -9.57
CA GLY A 195 -1.04 10.83 -8.38
C GLY A 195 -0.30 9.50 -8.48
N VAL A 196 -0.14 8.93 -9.68
CA VAL A 196 0.65 7.72 -9.91
C VAL A 196 1.90 8.04 -10.71
N GLN A 197 3.05 7.90 -10.07
CA GLN A 197 4.35 8.07 -10.71
C GLN A 197 5.01 6.71 -10.87
N LEU A 198 5.14 6.23 -12.11
CA LEU A 198 5.84 4.99 -12.39
C LEU A 198 7.34 5.15 -12.12
N GLY A 199 7.93 4.14 -11.49
CA GLY A 199 9.38 4.04 -11.32
C GLY A 199 10.11 3.80 -12.65
N PRO A 200 11.45 3.79 -12.65
CA PRO A 200 12.23 3.44 -13.84
C PRO A 200 11.85 2.05 -14.36
N TYR A 201 11.67 1.94 -15.68
CA TYR A 201 11.38 0.66 -16.33
C TYR A 201 12.60 -0.25 -16.29
N ARG A 202 12.41 -1.50 -15.84
CA ARG A 202 13.44 -2.54 -15.70
C ARG A 202 12.98 -3.80 -16.42
N THR A 203 13.92 -4.52 -17.02
CA THR A 203 13.64 -5.82 -17.67
C THR A 203 13.73 -7.01 -16.70
N ASN A 204 14.18 -6.77 -15.48
CA ASN A 204 14.33 -7.77 -14.42
C ASN A 204 13.52 -7.37 -13.19
N GLY A 205 12.77 -8.32 -12.63
CA GLY A 205 11.95 -8.06 -11.46
C GLY A 205 10.55 -7.60 -11.85
N TYR A 206 10.02 -6.62 -11.11
CA TYR A 206 8.86 -5.86 -11.54
C TYR A 206 9.30 -4.79 -12.54
N ASP A 207 8.47 -4.56 -13.56
CA ASP A 207 8.74 -3.55 -14.58
C ASP A 207 9.06 -2.17 -13.99
N CYS A 208 8.31 -1.73 -12.98
CA CYS A 208 8.53 -0.45 -12.29
C CYS A 208 8.52 -0.64 -10.76
N GLU A 209 9.64 -1.13 -10.21
CA GLU A 209 9.77 -1.57 -8.81
C GLU A 209 9.52 -0.47 -7.75
N HIS A 210 9.87 0.78 -8.05
CA HIS A 210 9.79 1.91 -7.11
C HIS A 210 8.73 2.94 -7.52
N SER A 211 7.56 2.47 -7.93
CA SER A 211 6.46 3.38 -8.29
C SER A 211 5.84 4.01 -7.04
N LYS A 212 5.39 5.26 -7.17
CA LYS A 212 4.83 6.08 -6.08
C LYS A 212 3.36 6.37 -6.35
N PHE A 213 2.53 6.12 -5.35
CA PHE A 213 1.10 6.43 -5.31
C PHE A 213 0.85 7.49 -4.25
N GLU A 214 0.28 8.63 -4.65
CA GLU A 214 0.04 9.76 -3.78
C GLU A 214 -1.40 10.23 -3.98
N PHE A 215 -2.29 9.73 -3.12
CA PHE A 215 -3.72 10.00 -3.23
C PHE A 215 -4.19 10.98 -2.16
N HIS A 216 -4.74 12.09 -2.65
CA HIS A 216 -5.35 13.18 -1.90
C HIS A 216 -4.70 13.47 -0.54
N LYS A 217 -5.27 12.96 0.55
CA LYS A 217 -4.89 13.27 1.94
C LYS A 217 -3.94 12.26 2.57
N TYR A 218 -3.58 11.20 1.84
CA TYR A 218 -2.75 10.12 2.34
C TYR A 218 -1.29 10.35 1.93
N PRO A 219 -0.33 9.91 2.74
CA PRO A 219 1.08 10.04 2.40
C PRO A 219 1.44 9.14 1.20
N PRO A 220 2.56 9.42 0.53
CA PRO A 220 3.04 8.58 -0.57
C PRO A 220 3.19 7.11 -0.17
N TYR A 221 2.63 6.23 -0.98
CA TYR A 221 2.76 4.78 -0.88
C TYR A 221 3.63 4.27 -2.02
N PHE A 222 4.66 3.51 -1.70
CA PHE A 222 5.58 2.97 -2.70
C PHE A 222 5.30 1.48 -2.90
N CYS A 223 5.06 1.09 -4.16
CA CYS A 223 4.89 -0.30 -4.52
C CYS A 223 5.36 -0.58 -5.95
N PRO A 224 5.74 -1.83 -6.23
CA PRO A 224 6.04 -2.26 -7.59
C PRO A 224 4.80 -2.24 -8.48
N VAL A 225 5.02 -1.85 -9.74
CA VAL A 225 4.05 -1.98 -10.83
C VAL A 225 4.61 -2.95 -11.87
N GLU A 226 3.83 -3.96 -12.24
CA GLU A 226 4.07 -4.79 -13.43
C GLU A 226 3.20 -4.28 -14.57
N ILE A 227 3.78 -4.16 -15.75
CA ILE A 227 3.10 -3.73 -16.96
C ILE A 227 2.77 -4.97 -17.77
N LYS A 228 1.50 -5.14 -18.12
CA LYS A 228 1.05 -6.27 -18.94
C LYS A 228 0.02 -5.78 -19.93
N LYS A 229 0.00 -6.34 -21.13
CA LYS A 229 -1.09 -6.07 -22.09
C LYS A 229 -2.42 -6.55 -21.51
N ASP A 230 -2.40 -7.83 -21.13
CA ASP A 230 -3.48 -8.53 -20.44
C ASP A 230 -3.03 -8.90 -19.04
N SER A 231 -3.83 -8.57 -18.02
CA SER A 231 -3.54 -8.99 -16.64
C SER A 231 -3.41 -10.51 -16.47
N LYS A 232 -4.00 -11.36 -17.33
CA LYS A 232 -3.78 -12.83 -17.31
C LYS A 232 -2.31 -13.25 -17.44
N GLY A 233 -1.45 -12.37 -17.96
CA GLY A 233 0.00 -12.58 -18.08
C GLY A 233 0.75 -12.54 -16.74
N PHE A 234 0.13 -12.06 -15.66
CA PHE A 234 0.75 -11.85 -14.35
C PHE A 234 1.04 -13.15 -13.55
N LYS A 235 0.82 -14.34 -14.11
CA LYS A 235 0.88 -15.63 -13.39
C LYS A 235 2.24 -15.98 -12.77
N TYR A 236 3.34 -15.52 -13.35
CA TYR A 236 4.68 -15.89 -12.89
C TYR A 236 5.10 -15.06 -11.66
N GLN A 237 4.79 -13.77 -11.70
CA GLN A 237 5.09 -12.79 -10.68
C GLN A 237 4.27 -13.06 -9.39
N GLU A 238 3.04 -13.58 -9.52
CA GLU A 238 2.21 -14.02 -8.37
C GLU A 238 2.94 -14.99 -7.43
N LYS A 239 3.76 -15.90 -7.98
CA LYS A 239 4.47 -16.91 -7.19
C LYS A 239 5.77 -16.38 -6.60
N LYS A 240 6.34 -15.33 -7.19
CA LYS A 240 7.66 -14.80 -6.81
C LYS A 240 7.58 -13.75 -5.71
N TYR A 241 6.48 -13.02 -5.61
CA TYR A 241 6.42 -11.82 -4.80
C TYR A 241 5.33 -11.94 -3.72
N PHE A 242 5.77 -11.90 -2.47
CA PHE A 242 4.99 -12.14 -1.24
C PHE A 242 4.72 -10.80 -0.55
N PRO A 243 3.60 -10.60 0.18
CA PRO A 243 3.04 -9.29 0.28
C PRO A 243 3.93 -8.43 1.16
N LEU A 244 3.91 -7.15 0.82
CA LEU A 244 4.47 -6.00 1.51
C LEU A 244 5.75 -5.49 0.84
N PRO A 245 5.66 -4.36 0.12
CA PRO A 245 4.42 -3.62 -0.21
C PRO A 245 3.44 -4.46 -1.09
N ARG A 246 2.22 -3.97 -1.29
CA ARG A 246 1.31 -4.50 -2.34
C ARG A 246 2.01 -4.41 -3.71
N ALA A 247 1.44 -5.03 -4.74
CA ALA A 247 1.89 -4.78 -6.11
C ALA A 247 0.70 -4.42 -7.00
N VAL A 248 0.99 -3.75 -8.11
CA VAL A 248 -0.04 -3.33 -9.06
C VAL A 248 0.25 -3.92 -10.43
N VAL A 249 -0.79 -4.40 -11.11
CA VAL A 249 -0.73 -4.73 -12.54
C VAL A 249 -1.32 -3.57 -13.31
N LEU A 250 -0.51 -2.87 -14.09
CA LEU A 250 -0.96 -1.88 -15.06
C LEU A 250 -1.21 -2.59 -16.40
N CYS A 251 -2.44 -2.56 -16.89
CA CYS A 251 -2.80 -3.24 -18.12
C CYS A 251 -3.79 -2.50 -19.02
N LEU A 252 -3.82 -2.91 -20.28
CA LEU A 252 -4.85 -2.44 -21.22
C LEU A 252 -6.19 -3.09 -20.93
N GLU A 253 -6.19 -4.41 -20.69
CA GLU A 253 -7.40 -5.19 -20.42
C GLU A 253 -7.26 -6.07 -19.16
N HIS A 254 -8.27 -6.00 -18.30
CA HIS A 254 -8.38 -6.86 -17.14
C HIS A 254 -9.18 -8.14 -17.45
N ASN A 255 -8.47 -9.28 -17.52
CA ASN A 255 -9.04 -10.60 -17.78
C ASN A 255 -8.45 -11.71 -16.86
N HIS A 256 -7.81 -11.32 -15.75
CA HIS A 256 -7.28 -12.25 -14.77
C HIS A 256 -8.39 -12.74 -13.82
N LYS A 257 -8.77 -14.02 -13.95
CA LYS A 257 -9.94 -14.62 -13.26
C LYS A 257 -9.98 -14.45 -11.73
N LYS A 258 -8.81 -14.47 -11.06
CA LYS A 258 -8.72 -14.36 -9.60
C LYS A 258 -7.42 -13.67 -9.19
N ILE A 259 -7.44 -12.35 -9.11
CA ILE A 259 -6.31 -11.56 -8.62
C ILE A 259 -6.11 -11.78 -7.11
N PRO A 260 -4.89 -12.06 -6.63
CA PRO A 260 -4.59 -12.17 -5.20
C PRO A 260 -4.95 -10.88 -4.44
N GLU A 261 -5.30 -10.99 -3.15
CA GLU A 261 -5.81 -9.85 -2.36
C GLU A 261 -4.81 -8.68 -2.24
N HIS A 262 -3.52 -8.96 -2.27
CA HIS A 262 -2.43 -7.99 -2.16
C HIS A 262 -1.98 -7.40 -3.51
N ILE A 263 -2.68 -7.76 -4.59
CA ILE A 263 -2.43 -7.26 -5.93
C ILE A 263 -3.62 -6.38 -6.33
N ASP A 264 -3.31 -5.18 -6.80
CA ASP A 264 -4.27 -4.28 -7.41
C ASP A 264 -4.09 -4.28 -8.94
N VAL A 265 -5.09 -3.78 -9.64
CA VAL A 265 -5.12 -3.70 -11.10
C VAL A 265 -5.47 -2.28 -11.50
N ILE A 266 -4.70 -1.69 -12.40
CA ILE A 266 -5.04 -0.46 -13.11
C ILE A 266 -5.28 -0.85 -14.55
N GLU A 267 -6.54 -0.93 -14.94
CA GLU A 267 -6.98 -1.14 -16.31
C GLU A 267 -7.17 0.21 -17.01
N LEU A 268 -6.41 0.45 -18.08
CA LEU A 268 -6.47 1.71 -18.80
C LEU A 268 -7.83 1.95 -19.47
N GLN A 269 -8.49 0.90 -19.97
CA GLN A 269 -9.83 1.00 -20.55
C GLN A 269 -10.88 1.49 -19.54
N ALA A 270 -10.66 1.26 -18.24
CA ALA A 270 -11.61 1.64 -17.21
C ALA A 270 -11.58 3.14 -16.86
N PHE A 271 -10.64 3.91 -17.42
CA PHE A 271 -10.56 5.35 -17.16
C PHE A 271 -11.76 6.11 -17.70
N ASP A 272 -12.35 5.66 -18.82
CA ASP A 272 -13.58 6.26 -19.35
C ASP A 272 -14.73 6.21 -18.32
N ASN A 273 -14.83 5.11 -17.57
CA ASN A 273 -15.84 4.93 -16.52
C ASN A 273 -15.67 5.88 -15.32
N ILE A 274 -14.48 6.48 -15.11
CA ILE A 274 -14.29 7.45 -14.02
C ILE A 274 -15.14 8.70 -14.27
N LEU A 275 -15.19 9.15 -15.53
CA LEU A 275 -15.97 10.33 -15.94
C LEU A 275 -17.45 10.11 -15.65
N ASP A 276 -17.96 8.92 -15.99
CA ASP A 276 -19.37 8.59 -15.81
C ASP A 276 -19.74 8.39 -14.32
N SER A 277 -18.82 7.86 -13.51
CA SER A 277 -19.09 7.58 -12.08
C SER A 277 -18.97 8.79 -11.15
N THR A 278 -18.60 9.96 -11.67
CA THR A 278 -18.49 11.22 -10.92
C THR A 278 -19.44 12.33 -11.37
N LEU A 279 -20.26 12.06 -12.39
CA LEU A 279 -21.51 12.76 -12.69
C LEU A 279 -22.66 12.16 -11.87
#